data_AF-A0A8T4MT77-F1
#
_entry.id   AF-A0A8T4MT77-F1
#
_cell.length_a   1.000
_cell.length_b   1.000
_cell.length_c   1.000
_cell.angle_alpha   90.00
_cell.angle_beta   90.00
_cell.angle_gamma   90.00
#
_symmetry.space_group_name_H-M   'P 1'
#
loop_
_entity.id
_entity.type
_entity.pdbx_description
1 polymer ?
#
loop_
_entity_poly.entity_id
_entity_poly.type
_entity_poly.pdbx_seq_one_letter_code
_entity_poly.pdbx_strand_id
1 'polypeptide(L)'
;MKKRVDEDNIILYLDNDSSGLLKYKRSQVSSFIIIAIIILVVSLIFLVIRYNSQTELINPDIQPVNSFVQNCVEKASIDAVNHIGETGGYFYSSNISYNAIAYYFYEDKNYMPSKEKIEEELSKYVNNMLFFCAKHFEELSDYEIKQGEIKTKTLIEDEKIIFNIDYPLSIKKGENSYTLKNFQTEIPVRLGIIYKVVEKLMQEQMNEKNSICISCVQSLAEEHDLYFVTFEPEERIIIFYVIDKTNGGEYVFNFASRYEI
;
A
#
# COMPACT_ATOMS: atom_id res chain seq x y z
N MET A 1 -60.00 47.11 -64.28
CA MET A 1 -59.64 48.02 -65.39
C MET A 1 -58.12 48.11 -65.48
N LYS A 2 -57.58 47.91 -66.70
CA LYS A 2 -56.25 48.32 -67.25
C LYS A 2 -54.99 48.26 -66.34
N LYS A 3 -54.01 47.38 -66.61
CA LYS A 3 -52.91 47.43 -67.61
C LYS A 3 -51.88 48.55 -67.39
N ARG A 4 -50.60 48.12 -67.28
CA ARG A 4 -49.37 48.65 -67.93
C ARG A 4 -48.88 50.04 -67.50
N VAL A 5 -47.60 50.42 -67.55
CA VAL A 5 -46.24 49.86 -67.80
C VAL A 5 -45.34 51.11 -67.91
N ASP A 6 -44.02 50.95 -67.70
CA ASP A 6 -42.92 51.84 -68.13
C ASP A 6 -42.83 53.25 -67.53
N GLU A 7 -41.68 53.92 -67.43
CA GLU A 7 -40.23 53.67 -67.60
C GLU A 7 -39.58 55.02 -67.17
N ASP A 8 -38.26 55.01 -66.96
CA ASP A 8 -37.37 56.18 -67.03
C ASP A 8 -37.47 57.25 -65.91
N ASN A 9 -36.41 57.77 -65.27
CA ASN A 9 -35.00 57.81 -65.64
C ASN A 9 -34.13 58.42 -64.50
N ILE A 10 -32.81 58.16 -64.56
CA ILE A 10 -31.66 59.02 -64.14
C ILE A 10 -31.23 59.08 -62.66
N ILE A 11 -30.29 58.17 -62.33
CA ILE A 11 -28.91 58.31 -61.78
C ILE A 11 -28.54 59.62 -61.05
N LEU A 12 -27.93 59.52 -59.85
CA LEU A 12 -26.65 60.15 -59.45
C LEU A 12 -26.12 59.62 -58.07
N TYR A 13 -25.06 58.79 -58.12
CA TYR A 13 -23.82 58.69 -57.31
C TYR A 13 -23.73 58.58 -55.76
N LEU A 14 -22.96 57.55 -55.34
CA LEU A 14 -21.99 57.37 -54.21
C LEU A 14 -22.50 57.25 -52.76
N ASP A 15 -22.17 56.16 -52.05
CA ASP A 15 -20.94 56.07 -51.22
C ASP A 15 -20.70 54.67 -50.57
N ASN A 16 -19.46 54.51 -50.10
CA ASN A 16 -18.66 53.44 -49.49
C ASN A 16 -19.22 52.36 -48.51
N ASP A 17 -18.72 51.14 -48.72
CA ASP A 17 -17.89 50.28 -47.81
C ASP A 17 -18.47 49.33 -46.73
N SER A 18 -17.88 48.11 -46.77
CA SER A 18 -17.52 47.16 -45.71
C SER A 18 -18.48 46.03 -45.22
N SER A 19 -18.16 44.83 -45.72
CA SER A 19 -17.89 43.56 -45.00
C SER A 19 -18.87 42.97 -43.97
N GLY A 20 -19.31 41.71 -44.23
CA GLY A 20 -19.94 40.83 -43.25
C GLY A 20 -20.18 39.39 -43.73
N LEU A 21 -19.13 38.67 -44.12
CA LEU A 21 -19.19 37.22 -44.44
C LEU A 21 -19.31 36.40 -43.14
N LEU A 22 -20.49 35.81 -42.88
CA LEU A 22 -20.73 34.88 -41.78
C LEU A 22 -19.92 33.58 -41.94
N LYS A 23 -18.80 33.49 -41.21
CA LYS A 23 -17.92 32.31 -41.14
C LYS A 23 -18.53 31.27 -40.19
N TYR A 24 -19.21 30.26 -40.75
CA TYR A 24 -19.72 29.11 -39.99
C TYR A 24 -18.56 28.22 -39.53
N LYS A 25 -18.22 28.23 -38.23
CA LYS A 25 -17.23 27.33 -37.61
C LYS A 25 -17.81 25.90 -37.56
N ARG A 26 -17.55 25.07 -38.58
CA ARG A 26 -17.76 23.62 -38.51
C ARG A 26 -16.49 22.93 -38.02
N SER A 27 -16.30 22.82 -36.72
CA SER A 27 -15.40 21.83 -36.12
C SER A 27 -15.65 21.71 -34.62
N GLN A 28 -16.58 20.82 -34.22
CA GLN A 28 -16.73 20.37 -32.84
C GLN A 28 -17.15 18.89 -32.73
N VAL A 29 -17.55 18.25 -33.84
CA VAL A 29 -17.81 16.79 -33.84
C VAL A 29 -16.50 16.01 -33.70
N SER A 30 -15.38 16.54 -34.22
CA SER A 30 -14.06 15.91 -34.10
C SER A 30 -13.62 15.78 -32.63
N SER A 31 -13.91 16.79 -31.79
CA SER A 31 -13.52 16.78 -30.38
C SER A 31 -14.17 15.66 -29.59
N PHE A 32 -15.46 15.39 -29.82
CA PHE A 32 -16.16 14.28 -29.15
C PHE A 32 -15.64 12.92 -29.60
N ILE A 33 -15.30 12.75 -30.88
CA ILE A 33 -14.71 11.51 -31.41
C ILE A 33 -13.33 11.28 -30.81
N ILE A 34 -12.50 12.33 -30.73
CA ILE A 34 -11.17 12.25 -30.12
C ILE A 34 -11.27 11.86 -28.64
N ILE A 35 -12.20 12.45 -27.89
CA ILE A 35 -12.40 12.12 -26.47
C ILE A 35 -12.85 10.65 -26.31
N ALA A 36 -13.79 10.18 -27.14
CA ALA A 36 -14.24 8.79 -27.10
C ALA A 36 -13.11 7.79 -27.39
N ILE A 37 -12.25 8.11 -28.38
CA ILE A 37 -11.07 7.30 -28.69
C ILE A 37 -10.07 7.31 -27.55
N ILE A 38 -9.82 8.47 -26.92
CA ILE A 38 -8.91 8.57 -25.76
C ILE A 38 -9.43 7.70 -24.60
N ILE A 39 -10.73 7.79 -24.27
CA ILE A 39 -11.33 6.97 -23.21
C ILE A 39 -11.23 5.47 -23.54
N LEU A 40 -11.45 5.10 -24.81
CA LEU A 40 -11.33 3.71 -25.25
C LEU A 40 -9.89 3.20 -25.17
N VAL A 41 -8.92 4.01 -25.58
CA VAL A 41 -7.49 3.68 -25.48
C VAL A 41 -7.05 3.58 -24.02
N VAL A 42 -7.45 4.53 -23.16
CA VAL A 42 -7.13 4.49 -21.72
C VAL A 42 -7.76 3.27 -21.06
N SER A 43 -8.99 2.91 -21.41
CA SER A 43 -9.68 1.73 -20.88
C SER A 43 -8.99 0.43 -21.34
N LEU A 44 -8.55 0.36 -22.60
CA LEU A 44 -7.77 -0.77 -23.11
C LEU A 44 -6.41 -0.88 -22.44
N ILE A 45 -5.70 0.24 -22.27
CA ILE A 45 -4.42 0.29 -21.56
C ILE A 45 -4.62 -0.16 -20.11
N PHE A 46 -5.66 0.33 -19.44
CA PHE A 46 -6.02 -0.08 -18.08
C PHE A 46 -6.31 -1.59 -17.99
N LEU A 47 -7.07 -2.14 -18.95
CA LEU A 47 -7.34 -3.58 -19.02
C LEU A 47 -6.09 -4.40 -19.31
N VAL A 48 -5.20 -3.93 -20.19
CA VAL A 48 -3.93 -4.60 -20.50
C VAL A 48 -2.98 -4.56 -19.30
N ILE A 49 -2.91 -3.45 -18.57
CA ILE A 49 -2.12 -3.33 -17.33
C ILE A 49 -2.67 -4.28 -16.26
N ARG A 50 -4.00 -4.39 -16.13
CA ARG A 50 -4.64 -5.34 -15.21
C ARG A 50 -4.44 -6.79 -15.64
N TYR A 51 -4.48 -7.09 -16.92
CA TYR A 51 -4.23 -8.43 -17.46
C TYR A 51 -2.76 -8.86 -17.33
N ASN A 52 -1.82 -7.92 -17.51
CA ASN A 52 -0.39 -8.17 -17.31
C ASN A 52 0.02 -8.24 -15.83
N SER A 53 -0.85 -7.86 -14.90
CA SER A 53 -0.69 -8.18 -13.47
C SER A 53 -1.04 -9.65 -13.24
N GLN A 54 -0.13 -10.51 -13.69
CA GLN A 54 0.09 -11.92 -13.34
C GLN A 54 -1.10 -12.67 -12.73
N THR A 55 -1.96 -13.22 -13.59
CA THR A 55 -2.41 -14.59 -13.33
C THR A 55 -1.65 -15.49 -14.29
N GLU A 56 -0.52 -16.05 -13.86
CA GLU A 56 -0.08 -17.30 -14.49
C GLU A 56 -1.30 -18.23 -14.45
N LEU A 57 -1.72 -18.78 -15.60
CA LEU A 57 -2.86 -19.70 -15.64
C LEU A 57 -2.51 -20.93 -14.82
N ILE A 58 -2.91 -20.93 -13.55
CA ILE A 58 -2.63 -22.02 -12.61
C ILE A 58 -3.42 -23.23 -13.07
N ASN A 59 -2.70 -24.32 -13.36
CA ASN A 59 -3.31 -25.54 -13.84
C ASN A 59 -4.34 -26.06 -12.80
N PRO A 60 -5.58 -26.42 -13.22
CA PRO A 60 -6.61 -26.94 -12.33
C PRO A 60 -6.14 -28.07 -11.40
N ASP A 61 -5.19 -28.90 -11.84
CA ASP A 61 -4.68 -30.03 -11.08
C ASP A 61 -3.94 -29.64 -9.80
N ILE A 62 -3.33 -28.45 -9.77
CA ILE A 62 -2.55 -27.93 -8.64
C ILE A 62 -3.24 -26.78 -7.91
N GLN A 63 -4.48 -26.44 -8.29
CA GLN A 63 -5.27 -25.41 -7.59
C GLN A 63 -5.37 -25.66 -6.08
N PRO A 64 -5.58 -26.90 -5.58
CA PRO A 64 -5.60 -27.15 -4.14
C PRO A 64 -4.28 -26.78 -3.45
N VAL A 65 -3.14 -27.06 -4.08
CA VAL A 65 -1.82 -26.71 -3.55
C VAL A 65 -1.63 -25.19 -3.55
N ASN A 66 -1.99 -24.53 -4.66
CA ASN A 66 -1.88 -23.08 -4.75
C ASN A 66 -2.73 -22.37 -3.69
N SER A 67 -4.00 -22.75 -3.54
CA SER A 67 -4.89 -22.18 -2.55
C SER A 67 -4.41 -22.42 -1.12
N PHE A 68 -3.88 -23.61 -0.83
CA PHE A 68 -3.29 -23.92 0.47
C PHE A 68 -2.09 -23.01 0.78
N VAL A 69 -1.17 -22.86 -0.16
CA VAL A 69 0.03 -22.01 0.02
C VAL A 69 -0.37 -20.54 0.13
N GLN A 70 -1.30 -20.07 -0.71
CA GLN A 70 -1.79 -18.70 -0.66
C GLN A 70 -2.40 -18.38 0.71
N ASN A 71 -3.21 -19.28 1.27
CA ASN A 71 -3.75 -19.10 2.63
C ASN A 71 -2.65 -19.04 3.69
N CYS A 72 -1.60 -19.86 3.56
CA CYS A 72 -0.46 -19.80 4.46
C CYS A 72 0.34 -18.50 4.34
N VAL A 73 0.52 -17.99 3.11
CA VAL A 73 1.16 -16.70 2.85
C VAL A 73 0.35 -15.57 3.50
N GLU A 74 -0.96 -15.53 3.26
CA GLU A 74 -1.85 -14.52 3.84
C GLU A 74 -1.82 -14.55 5.36
N LYS A 75 -1.95 -15.74 5.96
CA LYS A 75 -1.90 -15.90 7.42
C LYS A 75 -0.55 -15.45 7.99
N ALA A 76 0.56 -15.94 7.43
CA ALA A 76 1.89 -15.59 7.92
C ALA A 76 2.17 -14.09 7.80
N SER A 77 1.69 -13.44 6.74
CA SER A 77 1.81 -11.99 6.57
C SER A 77 0.96 -11.18 7.54
N ILE A 78 -0.29 -11.57 7.80
CA ILE A 78 -1.14 -10.92 8.82
C ILE A 78 -0.50 -11.05 10.21
N ASP A 79 -0.07 -12.26 10.56
CA ASP A 79 0.59 -12.53 11.83
C ASP A 79 1.89 -11.73 11.97
N ALA A 80 2.68 -11.59 10.88
CA ALA A 80 3.90 -10.78 10.86
C ALA A 80 3.61 -9.31 11.18
N VAL A 81 2.61 -8.73 10.54
CA VAL A 81 2.25 -7.31 10.72
C VAL A 81 1.82 -7.01 12.15
N ASN A 82 0.99 -7.88 12.73
CA ASN A 82 0.53 -7.74 14.11
C ASN A 82 1.68 -7.90 15.10
N HIS A 83 2.48 -8.97 14.94
CA HIS A 83 3.62 -9.24 15.81
C HIS A 83 4.64 -8.10 15.80
N ILE A 84 4.99 -7.59 14.61
CA ILE A 84 5.91 -6.46 14.46
C ILE A 84 5.33 -5.18 15.05
N GLY A 85 4.01 -4.99 15.00
CA GLY A 85 3.34 -3.90 15.70
C GLY A 85 3.48 -4.03 17.22
N GLU A 86 3.30 -5.23 17.76
CA GLU A 86 3.35 -5.49 19.20
C GLU A 86 4.75 -5.31 19.82
N THR A 87 5.80 -5.64 19.07
CA THR A 87 7.20 -5.61 19.54
C THR A 87 7.96 -4.33 19.20
N GLY A 88 7.32 -3.37 18.51
CA GLY A 88 7.95 -2.13 18.08
C GLY A 88 8.99 -2.32 16.98
N GLY A 89 8.65 -3.12 15.97
CA GLY A 89 9.45 -3.22 14.76
C GLY A 89 10.35 -4.46 14.64
N TYR A 90 10.28 -5.42 15.58
CA TYR A 90 11.25 -6.53 15.66
C TYR A 90 10.60 -7.92 15.71
N PHE A 91 11.12 -8.88 14.93
CA PHE A 91 10.58 -10.25 14.98
C PHE A 91 10.92 -10.96 16.31
N TYR A 92 12.16 -10.91 16.76
CA TYR A 92 12.53 -11.58 18.03
C TYR A 92 12.46 -10.62 19.22
N SER A 93 13.37 -9.65 19.25
CA SER A 93 13.40 -8.56 20.21
C SER A 93 14.57 -7.65 19.86
N SER A 94 14.46 -6.37 20.22
CA SER A 94 15.62 -5.48 20.28
C SER A 94 16.47 -5.80 21.50
N ASN A 95 17.80 -5.62 21.38
CA ASN A 95 18.73 -5.69 22.53
C ASN A 95 18.37 -4.69 23.63
N ILE A 96 17.63 -3.63 23.27
CA ILE A 96 17.16 -2.60 24.19
C ILE A 96 15.63 -2.61 24.09
N SER A 97 15.00 -3.37 24.98
CA SER A 97 13.54 -3.56 25.02
C SER A 97 13.01 -3.68 26.46
N TYR A 98 11.72 -3.40 26.62
CA TYR A 98 10.94 -3.66 27.84
C TYR A 98 9.85 -4.68 27.52
N ASN A 99 9.89 -5.85 28.17
CA ASN A 99 8.93 -6.94 27.92
C ASN A 99 8.71 -7.21 26.41
N ALA A 100 9.81 -7.32 25.66
CA ALA A 100 9.86 -7.50 24.19
C ALA A 100 9.40 -6.30 23.33
N ILE A 101 8.94 -5.19 23.92
CA ILE A 101 8.66 -3.94 23.21
C ILE A 101 9.95 -3.14 23.09
N ALA A 102 10.36 -2.80 21.86
CA ALA A 102 11.59 -2.06 21.63
C ALA A 102 11.56 -0.65 22.25
N TYR A 103 12.67 -0.25 22.87
CA TYR A 103 12.86 1.13 23.25
C TYR A 103 13.24 1.96 22.02
N TYR A 104 12.51 3.05 21.80
CA TYR A 104 12.84 4.04 20.78
C TYR A 104 13.60 5.21 21.38
N PHE A 105 13.33 5.56 22.65
CA PHE A 105 14.12 6.52 23.40
C PHE A 105 14.67 5.86 24.67
N TYR A 106 15.99 5.83 24.81
CA TYR A 106 16.66 5.20 25.96
C TYR A 106 18.03 5.87 26.16
N GLU A 107 18.40 6.20 27.41
CA GLU A 107 19.68 6.87 27.73
C GLU A 107 19.99 8.05 26.78
N ASP A 108 19.01 8.95 26.59
CA ASP A 108 19.13 10.16 25.77
C ASP A 108 19.47 9.93 24.29
N LYS A 109 19.19 8.73 23.78
CA LYS A 109 19.44 8.31 22.40
C LYS A 109 18.18 7.79 21.74
N ASN A 110 18.13 7.99 20.42
CA ASN A 110 17.12 7.40 19.55
C ASN A 110 17.58 6.02 19.08
N TYR A 111 16.78 5.00 19.39
CA TYR A 111 16.96 3.60 19.01
C TYR A 111 15.85 3.09 18.09
N MET A 112 14.99 3.97 17.58
CA MET A 112 13.99 3.64 16.58
C MET A 112 14.66 2.95 15.37
N PRO A 113 14.22 1.75 14.97
CA PRO A 113 14.74 1.09 13.78
C PRO A 113 14.37 1.88 12.53
N SER A 114 15.21 1.81 11.50
CA SER A 114 14.86 2.38 10.20
C SER A 114 13.69 1.61 9.57
N LYS A 115 12.98 2.24 8.64
CA LYS A 115 11.88 1.58 7.91
C LYS A 115 12.34 0.31 7.20
N GLU A 116 13.51 0.35 6.56
CA GLU A 116 14.11 -0.80 5.88
C GLU A 116 14.40 -1.92 6.86
N LYS A 117 14.80 -1.58 8.09
CA LYS A 117 15.02 -2.57 9.14
C LYS A 117 13.72 -3.27 9.54
N ILE A 118 12.61 -2.55 9.66
CA ILE A 118 11.29 -3.13 9.94
C ILE A 118 10.84 -4.03 8.77
N GLU A 119 11.06 -3.60 7.51
CA GLU A 119 10.79 -4.43 6.32
C GLU A 119 11.58 -5.74 6.32
N GLU A 120 12.85 -5.71 6.74
CA GLU A 120 13.66 -6.91 6.94
C GLU A 120 13.08 -7.84 8.02
N GLU A 121 12.67 -7.29 9.17
CA GLU A 121 12.11 -8.07 10.28
C GLU A 121 10.76 -8.70 9.91
N LEU A 122 9.89 -7.97 9.21
CA LEU A 122 8.66 -8.52 8.60
C LEU A 122 8.97 -9.67 7.64
N SER A 123 9.96 -9.49 6.77
CA SER A 123 10.37 -10.51 5.80
C SER A 123 10.89 -11.78 6.49
N LYS A 124 11.66 -11.61 7.59
CA LYS A 124 12.15 -12.73 8.41
C LYS A 124 11.01 -13.48 9.07
N TYR A 125 10.04 -12.78 9.65
CA TYR A 125 8.86 -13.40 10.27
C TYR A 125 8.17 -14.32 9.26
N VAL A 126 7.83 -13.79 8.08
CA VAL A 126 7.13 -14.55 7.03
C VAL A 126 7.93 -15.77 6.58
N ASN A 127 9.25 -15.63 6.36
CA ASN A 127 10.09 -16.77 5.97
C ASN A 127 10.05 -17.92 7.00
N ASN A 128 10.05 -17.58 8.28
CA ASN A 128 10.02 -18.58 9.36
C ASN A 128 8.63 -19.21 9.50
N MET A 129 7.59 -18.37 9.58
CA MET A 129 6.24 -18.85 9.86
C MET A 129 5.57 -19.53 8.66
N LEU A 130 5.91 -19.14 7.43
CA LEU A 130 5.41 -19.81 6.23
C LEU A 130 5.88 -21.27 6.15
N PHE A 131 7.15 -21.53 6.51
CA PHE A 131 7.67 -22.90 6.61
C PHE A 131 6.87 -23.75 7.59
N PHE A 132 6.57 -23.22 8.78
CA PHE A 132 5.75 -23.92 9.78
C PHE A 132 4.30 -24.07 9.36
N CYS A 133 3.71 -23.07 8.68
CA CYS A 133 2.33 -23.14 8.20
C CYS A 133 2.15 -24.27 7.19
N ALA A 134 3.10 -24.43 6.26
CA ALA A 134 3.02 -25.44 5.23
C ALA A 134 3.10 -26.88 5.76
N LYS A 135 3.63 -27.10 6.98
CA LYS A 135 3.74 -28.41 7.66
C LYS A 135 4.17 -29.55 6.73
N HIS A 136 5.17 -29.31 5.87
CA HIS A 136 5.62 -30.28 4.87
C HIS A 136 4.53 -30.83 3.94
N PHE A 137 3.42 -30.11 3.78
CA PHE A 137 2.27 -30.48 2.95
C PHE A 137 1.63 -31.82 3.34
N GLU A 138 1.70 -32.21 4.62
CA GLU A 138 1.15 -33.49 5.13
C GLU A 138 -0.35 -33.67 4.80
N GLU A 139 -1.11 -32.58 4.70
CA GLU A 139 -2.54 -32.57 4.39
C GLU A 139 -2.86 -32.78 2.89
N LEU A 140 -1.83 -32.77 2.02
CA LEU A 140 -1.94 -32.88 0.57
C LEU A 140 -1.30 -34.17 0.06
N SER A 141 -1.75 -35.31 0.60
CA SER A 141 -1.19 -36.65 0.33
C SER A 141 -1.22 -37.09 -1.13
N ASP A 142 -2.08 -36.50 -1.96
CA ASP A 142 -2.20 -36.81 -3.39
C ASP A 142 -1.07 -36.19 -4.24
N TYR A 143 -0.18 -35.42 -3.61
CA TYR A 143 0.90 -34.67 -4.27
C TYR A 143 2.27 -35.04 -3.70
N GLU A 144 3.26 -35.24 -4.57
CA GLU A 144 4.66 -35.21 -4.15
C GLU A 144 5.16 -33.77 -4.28
N ILE A 145 5.38 -33.09 -3.14
CA ILE A 145 5.77 -31.68 -3.11
C ILE A 145 7.18 -31.54 -2.56
N LYS A 146 8.06 -30.92 -3.35
CA LYS A 146 9.41 -30.52 -2.92
C LYS A 146 9.47 -29.00 -2.77
N GLN A 147 9.94 -28.57 -1.61
CA GLN A 147 10.05 -27.16 -1.24
C GLN A 147 11.48 -26.68 -1.43
N GLY A 148 11.65 -25.49 -1.99
CA GLY A 148 12.91 -24.75 -1.92
C GLY A 148 12.93 -23.72 -0.80
N GLU A 149 13.98 -22.92 -0.79
CA GLU A 149 14.20 -21.85 0.19
C GLU A 149 13.18 -20.72 0.01
N ILE A 150 12.54 -20.28 1.10
CA ILE A 150 11.59 -19.17 1.11
C ILE A 150 12.35 -17.86 1.20
N LYS A 151 12.08 -16.92 0.28
CA LYS A 151 12.62 -15.56 0.29
C LYS A 151 11.53 -14.53 0.14
N THR A 152 11.25 -13.81 1.22
CA THR A 152 10.31 -12.71 1.24
C THR A 152 11.02 -11.37 1.09
N LYS A 153 10.44 -10.47 0.30
CA LYS A 153 10.75 -9.04 0.28
C LYS A 153 9.49 -8.26 0.65
N THR A 154 9.58 -7.51 1.74
CA THR A 154 8.50 -6.65 2.23
C THR A 154 8.74 -5.20 1.80
N LEU A 155 7.66 -4.48 1.50
CA LEU A 155 7.66 -3.04 1.26
C LEU A 155 6.56 -2.40 2.10
N ILE A 156 6.92 -1.41 2.90
CA ILE A 156 5.97 -0.59 3.67
C ILE A 156 5.63 0.65 2.82
N GLU A 157 4.39 0.69 2.36
CA GLU A 157 3.76 1.89 1.78
C GLU A 157 2.92 2.60 2.86
N ASP A 158 2.37 3.77 2.52
CA ASP A 158 1.63 4.59 3.47
C ASP A 158 0.34 3.92 3.95
N GLU A 159 -0.38 3.25 3.04
CA GLU A 159 -1.72 2.69 3.29
C GLU A 159 -1.74 1.16 3.37
N LYS A 160 -0.61 0.51 3.06
CA LYS A 160 -0.52 -0.95 3.02
C LYS A 160 0.92 -1.44 3.14
N ILE A 161 1.05 -2.73 3.45
CA ILE A 161 2.31 -3.46 3.42
C ILE A 161 2.22 -4.52 2.33
N ILE A 162 3.20 -4.55 1.44
CA ILE A 162 3.26 -5.49 0.31
C ILE A 162 4.32 -6.55 0.62
N PHE A 163 3.93 -7.82 0.58
CA PHE A 163 4.84 -8.96 0.70
C PHE A 163 4.99 -9.62 -0.67
N ASN A 164 6.21 -9.72 -1.15
CA ASN A 164 6.56 -10.48 -2.36
C ASN A 164 7.39 -11.70 -1.93
N ILE A 165 6.84 -12.90 -2.13
CA ILE A 165 7.43 -14.15 -1.65
C ILE A 165 7.88 -15.00 -2.84
N ASP A 166 9.17 -15.30 -2.90
CA ASP A 166 9.73 -16.37 -3.72
C ASP A 166 9.74 -17.65 -2.88
N TYR A 167 8.76 -18.53 -3.14
CA TYR A 167 8.62 -19.84 -2.52
C TYR A 167 8.52 -20.91 -3.61
N PRO A 168 9.67 -21.41 -4.12
CA PRO A 168 9.69 -22.37 -5.21
C PRO A 168 9.23 -23.75 -4.73
N LEU A 169 8.15 -24.23 -5.33
CA LEU A 169 7.53 -25.53 -5.10
C LEU A 169 7.57 -26.35 -6.38
N SER A 170 8.16 -27.54 -6.32
CA SER A 170 8.06 -28.55 -7.39
C SER A 170 7.01 -29.57 -6.98
N ILE A 171 5.93 -29.66 -7.76
CA ILE A 171 4.73 -30.43 -7.44
C ILE A 171 4.56 -31.52 -8.49
N LYS A 172 4.38 -32.76 -8.07
CA LYS A 172 4.08 -33.88 -8.97
C LYS A 172 2.77 -34.54 -8.57
N LYS A 173 1.93 -34.80 -9.57
CA LYS A 173 0.63 -35.48 -9.42
C LYS A 173 0.50 -36.51 -10.54
N GLY A 174 0.63 -37.79 -10.19
CA GLY A 174 0.73 -38.86 -11.20
C GLY A 174 1.97 -38.68 -12.09
N GLU A 175 1.75 -38.59 -13.41
CA GLU A 175 2.82 -38.38 -14.40
C GLU A 175 3.13 -36.90 -14.65
N ASN A 176 2.26 -35.99 -14.21
CA ASN A 176 2.42 -34.56 -14.47
C ASN A 176 3.29 -33.89 -13.40
N SER A 177 4.11 -32.93 -13.84
CA SER A 177 4.95 -32.10 -12.98
C SER A 177 4.63 -30.63 -13.20
N TYR A 178 4.61 -29.86 -12.11
CA TYR A 178 4.27 -28.45 -12.09
C TYR A 178 5.22 -27.68 -11.17
N THR A 179 5.29 -26.37 -11.39
CA THR A 179 6.07 -25.45 -10.56
C THR A 179 5.18 -24.30 -10.12
N LEU A 180 5.22 -23.99 -8.82
CA LEU A 180 4.74 -22.72 -8.27
C LEU A 180 5.92 -22.00 -7.65
N LYS A 181 5.95 -20.67 -7.70
CA LYS A 181 7.13 -19.93 -7.23
C LYS A 181 6.79 -18.62 -6.58
N ASN A 182 6.05 -17.76 -7.28
CA ASN A 182 5.85 -16.38 -6.83
C ASN A 182 4.49 -16.26 -6.17
N PHE A 183 4.48 -15.70 -4.97
CA PHE A 183 3.27 -15.35 -4.23
C PHE A 183 3.34 -13.88 -3.82
N GLN A 184 2.19 -13.25 -3.75
CA GLN A 184 2.07 -11.86 -3.32
C GLN A 184 0.85 -11.72 -2.43
N THR A 185 0.99 -10.92 -1.38
CA THR A 185 -0.14 -10.50 -0.55
C THR A 185 0.06 -9.06 -0.09
N GLU A 186 -1.05 -8.36 0.12
CA GLU A 186 -1.09 -6.98 0.57
C GLU A 186 -1.93 -6.89 1.85
N ILE A 187 -1.37 -6.27 2.89
CA ILE A 187 -2.05 -6.07 4.17
C ILE A 187 -2.41 -4.58 4.28
N PRO A 188 -3.71 -4.20 4.30
CA PRO A 188 -4.15 -2.80 4.23
C PRO A 188 -4.06 -2.08 5.59
N VAL A 189 -2.85 -1.99 6.14
CA VAL A 189 -2.55 -1.25 7.38
C VAL A 189 -1.67 -0.03 7.09
N ARG A 190 -1.91 1.08 7.80
CA ARG A 190 -1.18 2.33 7.60
C ARG A 190 0.14 2.42 8.38
N LEU A 191 0.91 1.32 8.42
CA LEU A 191 2.20 1.28 9.13
C LEU A 191 3.18 2.32 8.58
N GLY A 192 3.13 2.64 7.28
CA GLY A 192 3.96 3.70 6.70
C GLY A 192 3.64 5.09 7.26
N ILE A 193 2.37 5.40 7.49
CA ILE A 193 1.95 6.64 8.15
C ILE A 193 2.37 6.65 9.62
N ILE A 194 2.10 5.55 10.35
CA ILE A 194 2.52 5.39 11.75
C ILE A 194 4.03 5.61 11.88
N TYR A 195 4.84 4.99 11.02
CA TYR A 195 6.30 5.14 11.03
C TYR A 195 6.70 6.62 10.89
N LYS A 196 6.14 7.35 9.92
CA LYS A 196 6.44 8.79 9.72
C LYS A 196 6.09 9.63 10.95
N VAL A 197 4.95 9.34 11.57
CA VAL A 197 4.49 10.04 12.78
C VAL A 197 5.43 9.78 13.95
N VAL A 198 5.79 8.52 14.19
CA VAL A 198 6.69 8.14 15.28
C VAL A 198 8.10 8.67 15.03
N GLU A 199 8.57 8.68 13.78
CA GLU A 199 9.86 9.26 13.40
C GLU A 199 9.91 10.76 13.72
N LYS A 200 8.85 11.52 13.36
CA LYS A 200 8.73 12.94 13.70
C LYS A 200 8.67 13.15 15.22
N LEU A 201 7.92 12.31 15.94
CA LEU A 201 7.88 12.34 17.40
C LEU A 201 9.27 12.10 18.02
N MET A 202 10.04 11.14 17.50
CA MET A 202 11.40 10.85 17.98
C MET A 202 12.38 11.98 17.64
N GLN A 203 12.21 12.66 16.50
CA GLN A 203 13.00 13.86 16.18
C GLN A 203 12.76 14.98 17.20
N GLU A 204 11.50 15.26 17.54
CA GLU A 204 11.17 16.25 18.57
C GLU A 204 11.68 15.82 19.95
N GLN A 205 11.55 14.53 20.30
CA GLN A 205 12.07 13.98 21.55
C GLN A 205 13.59 14.16 21.68
N MET A 206 14.34 14.08 20.57
CA MET A 206 15.78 14.32 20.57
C MET A 206 16.16 15.79 20.73
N ASN A 207 15.24 16.72 20.42
CA ASN A 207 15.41 18.16 20.67
C ASN A 207 15.10 18.51 22.14
N GLU A 208 14.10 17.87 22.75
CA GLU A 208 13.69 18.07 24.15
C GLU A 208 13.75 16.76 24.96
N LYS A 209 14.93 16.41 25.47
CA LYS A 209 15.18 15.09 26.08
C LYS A 209 14.53 14.85 27.44
N ASN A 210 14.27 15.92 28.19
CA ASN A 210 13.88 15.85 29.60
C ASN A 210 12.36 15.75 29.82
N SER A 211 11.56 15.86 28.75
CA SER A 211 10.09 15.85 28.84
C SER A 211 9.45 15.31 27.57
N ILE A 212 8.18 14.91 27.71
CA ILE A 212 7.36 14.48 26.59
C ILE A 212 6.55 15.67 26.10
N CYS A 213 6.67 15.96 24.81
CA CYS A 213 5.83 16.97 24.17
C CYS A 213 4.41 16.40 23.92
N ILE A 214 3.54 16.50 24.93
CA ILE A 214 2.14 16.04 24.83
C ILE A 214 1.39 16.76 23.69
N SER A 215 1.64 18.05 23.50
CA SER A 215 1.06 18.80 22.38
C SER A 215 1.51 18.28 21.02
N CYS A 216 2.78 17.86 20.89
CA CYS A 216 3.30 17.28 19.67
C CYS A 216 2.57 15.95 19.38
N VAL A 217 2.48 15.06 20.38
CA VAL A 217 1.75 13.79 20.26
C VAL A 217 0.31 14.03 19.81
N GLN A 218 -0.40 14.96 20.46
CA GLN A 218 -1.79 15.26 20.11
C GLN A 218 -1.92 15.81 18.68
N SER A 219 -1.10 16.78 18.29
CA SER A 219 -1.16 17.37 16.95
C SER A 219 -0.88 16.35 15.85
N LEU A 220 0.10 15.47 16.06
CA LEU A 220 0.47 14.42 15.10
C LEU A 220 -0.61 13.34 15.00
N ALA A 221 -1.25 13.01 16.13
CA ALA A 221 -2.36 12.07 16.17
C ALA A 221 -3.56 12.59 15.36
N GLU A 222 -3.95 13.85 15.59
CA GLU A 222 -5.07 14.50 14.91
C GLU A 222 -4.82 14.69 13.40
N GLU A 223 -3.61 15.07 12.99
CA GLU A 223 -3.26 15.29 11.57
C GLU A 223 -3.37 14.02 10.72
N HIS A 224 -3.19 12.85 11.33
CA HIS A 224 -3.10 11.56 10.64
C HIS A 224 -4.23 10.57 10.97
N ASP A 225 -5.26 11.01 11.70
CA ASP A 225 -6.36 10.17 12.20
C ASP A 225 -5.85 8.94 12.97
N LEU A 226 -4.90 9.16 13.89
CA LEU A 226 -4.35 8.15 14.79
C LEU A 226 -4.74 8.45 16.24
N TYR A 227 -4.67 7.44 17.10
CA TYR A 227 -4.86 7.59 18.55
C TYR A 227 -3.59 7.17 19.27
N PHE A 228 -3.16 7.96 20.25
CA PHE A 228 -2.05 7.61 21.13
C PHE A 228 -2.61 7.29 22.52
N VAL A 229 -2.25 6.13 23.04
CA VAL A 229 -2.49 5.74 24.44
C VAL A 229 -1.14 5.49 25.08
N THR A 230 -0.92 6.00 26.29
CA THR A 230 0.31 5.76 27.05
C THR A 230 0.03 4.88 28.26
N PHE A 231 1.00 4.05 28.62
CA PHE A 231 1.00 3.26 29.84
C PHE A 231 2.35 3.36 30.54
N GLU A 232 2.34 3.60 31.85
CA GLU A 232 3.53 3.74 32.67
C GLU A 232 3.64 2.53 33.61
N PRO A 233 4.30 1.43 33.18
CA PRO A 233 4.39 0.22 34.00
C PRO A 233 5.29 0.38 35.22
N GLU A 234 6.31 1.22 35.12
CA GLU A 234 7.35 1.45 36.11
C GLU A 234 7.81 2.91 36.06
N GLU A 235 8.51 3.36 37.09
CA GLU A 235 9.08 4.72 37.09
C GLU A 235 9.93 4.94 35.83
N ARG A 236 9.65 6.06 35.16
CA ARG A 236 10.41 6.57 34.00
C ARG A 236 10.27 5.75 32.72
N ILE A 237 9.46 4.70 32.69
CA ILE A 237 9.19 3.91 31.48
C ILE A 237 7.79 4.26 30.99
N ILE A 238 7.67 4.63 29.72
CA ILE A 238 6.38 4.87 29.06
C ILE A 238 6.28 3.99 27.83
N ILE A 239 5.20 3.24 27.73
CA ILE A 239 4.83 2.49 26.54
C ILE A 239 3.79 3.31 25.78
N PHE A 240 4.06 3.58 24.52
CA PHE A 240 3.15 4.22 23.59
C PHE A 240 2.45 3.15 22.76
N TYR A 241 1.12 3.24 22.69
CA TYR A 241 0.27 2.46 21.80
C TYR A 241 -0.26 3.43 20.74
N VAL A 242 0.21 3.28 19.51
CA VAL A 242 -0.30 4.03 18.35
C VAL A 242 -1.37 3.18 17.70
N ILE A 243 -2.61 3.64 17.78
CA ILE A 243 -3.79 2.90 17.34
C ILE A 243 -4.35 3.57 16.08
N ASP A 244 -4.49 2.76 15.03
CA ASP A 244 -5.17 3.12 13.80
C ASP A 244 -6.49 2.34 13.71
N LYS A 245 -7.60 3.08 13.54
CA LYS A 245 -8.97 2.51 13.43
C LYS A 245 -9.58 2.66 12.05
N THR A 246 -8.77 3.01 11.05
CA THR A 246 -9.21 3.14 9.67
C THR A 246 -9.36 1.78 9.00
N ASN A 247 -9.88 1.76 7.76
CA ASN A 247 -10.05 0.54 6.95
C ASN A 247 -10.93 -0.57 7.57
N GLY A 248 -11.77 -0.24 8.56
CA GLY A 248 -12.72 -1.18 9.15
C GLY A 248 -12.11 -2.20 10.13
N GLY A 249 -10.85 -2.00 10.52
CA GLY A 249 -10.13 -2.78 11.52
C GLY A 249 -9.40 -1.90 12.53
N GLU A 250 -8.75 -2.52 13.51
CA GLU A 250 -7.87 -1.85 14.46
C GLU A 250 -6.45 -2.42 14.30
N TYR A 251 -5.48 -1.54 14.07
CA TYR A 251 -4.06 -1.88 14.05
C TYR A 251 -3.35 -1.11 15.16
N VAL A 252 -2.45 -1.79 15.89
CA VAL A 252 -1.74 -1.23 17.04
C VAL A 252 -0.24 -1.38 16.82
N PHE A 253 0.49 -0.29 17.00
CA PHE A 253 1.95 -0.25 16.98
C PHE A 253 2.48 0.27 18.31
N ASN A 254 3.34 -0.53 18.94
CA ASN A 254 3.85 -0.26 20.28
C ASN A 254 5.32 0.16 20.21
N PHE A 255 5.72 1.11 21.05
CA PHE A 255 7.14 1.33 21.35
C PHE A 255 7.30 1.86 22.77
N ALA A 256 8.48 1.67 23.35
CA ALA A 256 8.79 2.13 24.70
C ALA A 256 9.75 3.33 24.68
N SER A 257 9.65 4.19 25.68
CA SER A 257 10.59 5.26 25.97
C SER A 257 10.98 5.24 27.44
N ARG A 258 12.26 5.49 27.74
CA ARG A 258 12.77 5.65 29.10
C ARG A 258 13.40 7.03 29.28
N TYR A 259 12.95 7.76 30.30
CA TYR A 259 13.41 9.12 30.59
C TYR A 259 14.39 9.15 31.78
N GLU A 260 15.40 10.01 31.72
CA GLU A 260 16.21 10.33 32.89
C GLU A 260 15.59 11.54 33.60
N ILE A 261 15.00 11.30 34.78
CA ILE A 261 14.69 12.38 35.73
C ILE A 261 15.86 12.53 36.68
#